data_AF-A0A532ENF5-F1
#
_entry.id   AF-A0A532ENF5-F1
#
_cell.length_a   1.000
_cell.length_b   1.000
_cell.length_c   1.000
_cell.angle_alpha   90.00
_cell.angle_beta   90.00
_cell.angle_gamma   90.00
#
_symmetry.space_group_name_H-M   'P 1'
#
loop_
_entity.id
_entity.type
_entity.pdbx_description
1 polymer ?
#
loop_
_entity_poly.entity_id
_entity_poly.type
_entity_poly.pdbx_seq_one_letter_code
_entity_poly.pdbx_strand_id
1 'polypeptide(L)'
;MWTASFVQADGETPVFAVVSEAPKDKARVSAKVSVNDVVSDMKLLASETILNNLIWKKLEICHAMKMEGYKVAEGFQVVTIHVIDAGMLPMSLQSFAGDCLIKKAVEIAPLVD
;
A
#
# COMPACT_ATOMS: atom_id res chain seq x y z
N MET A 1 17.27 -17.40 -19.81
CA MET A 1 16.28 -16.41 -19.31
C MET A 1 15.54 -17.10 -18.17
N TRP A 2 15.84 -16.73 -16.92
CA TRP A 2 15.26 -17.36 -15.74
C TRP A 2 13.97 -16.62 -15.40
N THR A 3 12.81 -17.19 -15.75
CA THR A 3 11.53 -16.71 -15.23
C THR A 3 11.36 -17.31 -13.85
N ALA A 4 11.61 -16.51 -12.81
CA ALA A 4 11.22 -16.86 -11.46
C ALA A 4 9.68 -16.75 -11.37
N SER A 5 9.00 -17.88 -11.46
CA SER A 5 7.57 -17.97 -11.16
C SER A 5 7.42 -17.97 -9.63
N PHE A 6 6.99 -16.84 -9.07
CA PHE A 6 6.46 -16.82 -7.71
C PHE A 6 5.14 -17.58 -7.74
N VAL A 7 5.15 -18.85 -7.35
CA VAL A 7 3.94 -19.60 -7.02
C VAL A 7 3.27 -18.86 -5.86
N GLN A 8 2.21 -18.12 -6.17
CA GLN A 8 1.24 -17.70 -5.17
C GLN A 8 0.47 -18.96 -4.75
N ALA A 9 0.45 -19.24 -3.45
CA ALA A 9 -0.37 -20.31 -2.90
C ALA A 9 -1.84 -20.07 -3.29
N ASP A 10 -2.41 -21.06 -3.94
CA ASP A 10 -3.77 -21.08 -4.47
C ASP A 10 -4.76 -20.93 -3.31
N GLY A 11 -5.32 -19.72 -3.11
CA GLY A 11 -6.40 -19.48 -2.14
C GLY A 11 -6.30 -18.22 -1.29
N GLU A 12 -5.13 -17.58 -1.19
CA GLU A 12 -5.01 -16.32 -0.45
C GLU A 12 -5.10 -15.14 -1.41
N THR A 13 -6.26 -14.47 -1.43
CA THR A 13 -6.43 -13.24 -2.21
C THR A 13 -5.40 -12.21 -1.76
N PRO A 14 -4.42 -11.85 -2.61
CA PRO A 14 -3.41 -10.88 -2.24
C PRO A 14 -4.08 -9.50 -2.14
N VAL A 15 -3.90 -8.84 -0.99
CA VAL A 15 -4.37 -7.48 -0.81
C VAL A 15 -3.22 -6.51 -1.06
N PHE A 16 -3.45 -5.56 -1.95
CA PHE A 16 -2.46 -4.54 -2.32
C PHE A 16 -2.96 -3.17 -1.90
N ALA A 17 -2.04 -2.28 -1.53
CA ALA A 17 -2.39 -0.93 -1.16
C ALA A 17 -1.31 0.08 -1.55
N VAL A 18 -1.74 1.32 -1.77
CA VAL A 18 -0.87 2.49 -1.90
C VAL A 18 -1.30 3.52 -0.88
N VAL A 19 -0.37 3.98 -0.05
CA VAL A 19 -0.65 5.06 0.92
C VAL A 19 -1.09 6.32 0.17
N SER A 20 -2.31 6.78 0.44
CA SER A 20 -2.92 7.89 -0.31
C SER A 20 -2.67 9.26 0.31
N GLU A 21 -2.29 9.31 1.58
CA GLU A 21 -2.01 10.55 2.32
C GLU A 21 -0.81 10.35 3.27
N ALA A 22 -0.09 11.42 3.60
CA ALA A 22 0.98 11.35 4.59
C ALA A 22 0.46 10.77 5.93
N PRO A 23 1.03 9.65 6.45
CA PRO A 23 0.51 9.00 7.64
C PRO A 23 0.76 9.82 8.92
N LYS A 24 -0.19 10.69 9.27
CA LYS A 24 -0.18 11.49 10.52
C LYS A 24 -0.46 10.65 11.75
N ASP A 25 -1.33 9.65 11.60
CA ASP A 25 -1.64 8.64 12.61
C ASP A 25 -1.24 7.27 12.06
N LYS A 26 -0.25 6.63 12.69
CA LYS A 26 0.24 5.30 12.28
C LYS A 26 -0.72 4.19 12.69
N ALA A 27 -1.69 4.42 13.58
CA ALA A 27 -2.73 3.42 13.86
C ALA A 27 -3.76 3.35 12.73
N ARG A 28 -3.97 4.45 11.98
CA ARG A 28 -5.02 4.58 10.97
C ARG A 28 -4.49 5.26 9.71
N VAL A 29 -4.01 4.48 8.74
CA VAL A 29 -3.37 4.99 7.52
C VAL A 29 -4.38 5.05 6.37
N SER A 30 -4.49 6.20 5.71
CA SER A 30 -5.29 6.32 4.47
C SER A 30 -4.58 5.60 3.32
N ALA A 31 -5.30 4.71 2.63
CA ALA A 31 -4.75 4.05 1.46
C ALA A 31 -5.82 3.81 0.38
N LYS A 32 -5.36 3.71 -0.85
CA LYS A 32 -6.11 3.11 -1.95
C LYS A 32 -5.78 1.62 -1.99
N VAL A 33 -6.77 0.78 -1.79
CA VAL A 33 -6.63 -0.67 -1.56
C VAL A 33 -7.27 -1.43 -2.71
N SER A 34 -6.59 -2.47 -3.21
CA SER A 34 -7.09 -3.42 -4.19
C SER A 34 -7.26 -4.80 -3.55
N VAL A 35 -8.47 -5.33 -3.67
CA VAL A 35 -8.81 -6.71 -3.28
C VAL A 35 -9.54 -7.32 -4.47
N ASN A 36 -9.04 -8.44 -5.01
CA ASN A 36 -9.60 -9.06 -6.23
C ASN A 36 -9.76 -8.05 -7.38
N ASP A 37 -8.73 -7.22 -7.61
CA ASP A 37 -8.69 -6.14 -8.60
C ASP A 37 -9.72 -5.01 -8.44
N VAL A 38 -10.54 -5.04 -7.38
CA VAL A 38 -11.45 -3.96 -7.04
C VAL A 38 -10.74 -2.96 -6.15
N VAL A 39 -10.65 -1.73 -6.63
CA VAL A 39 -9.98 -0.63 -5.95
C VAL A 39 -10.96 0.21 -5.16
N SER A 40 -10.63 0.49 -3.90
CA SER A 40 -11.42 1.34 -3.01
C SER A 40 -10.53 2.15 -2.08
N ASP A 41 -11.01 3.32 -1.67
CA ASP A 41 -10.36 4.12 -0.63
C ASP A 41 -10.75 3.56 0.75
N MET A 42 -9.76 3.26 1.59
CA MET A 42 -9.98 2.60 2.87
C MET A 42 -8.95 3.04 3.91
N LYS A 43 -9.33 2.95 5.20
CA LYS A 43 -8.37 3.09 6.31
C LYS A 43 -7.72 1.75 6.59
N LEU A 44 -6.40 1.72 6.65
CA LEU A 44 -5.64 0.59 7.16
C LEU A 44 -5.49 0.75 8.67
N LEU A 45 -5.93 -0.26 9.41
CA LEU A 45 -5.92 -0.29 10.87
C LEU A 45 -4.77 -1.18 11.32
N ALA A 46 -3.77 -0.59 11.97
CA ALA A 46 -2.61 -1.33 12.44
C ALA A 46 -2.98 -2.17 13.67
N SER A 47 -2.64 -3.46 13.67
CA SER A 47 -2.62 -4.26 14.91
C SER A 47 -1.47 -3.83 15.81
N GLU A 48 -1.49 -4.23 17.08
CA GLU A 48 -0.39 -3.93 18.02
C GLU A 48 0.97 -4.42 17.51
N THR A 49 0.99 -5.58 16.84
CA THR A 49 2.19 -6.13 16.20
C THR A 49 2.68 -5.24 15.05
N ILE A 50 1.75 -4.76 14.20
CA ILE A 50 2.08 -3.88 13.07
C ILE A 50 2.54 -2.51 13.54
N LEU A 51 1.97 -1.95 14.60
CA LEU A 51 2.42 -0.67 15.18
C LEU A 51 3.89 -0.70 15.60
N ASN A 52 4.41 -1.87 15.99
CA ASN A 52 5.81 -2.05 16.35
C ASN A 52 6.74 -2.39 15.17
N ASN A 53 6.17 -2.72 14.00
CA ASN A 53 6.92 -3.07 12.80
C ASN A 53 7.68 -1.85 12.22
N LEU A 54 8.97 -2.02 11.93
CA LEU A 54 9.85 -0.96 11.42
C LEU A 54 9.45 -0.44 10.04
N ILE A 55 8.93 -1.31 9.16
CA ILE A 55 8.44 -0.95 7.83
C ILE A 55 7.24 -0.02 8.00
N TRP A 56 6.28 -0.42 8.84
CA TRP A 56 5.07 0.35 9.10
C TRP A 56 5.37 1.75 9.68
N LYS A 57 6.28 1.83 10.65
CA LYS A 57 6.73 3.11 11.24
C LYS A 57 7.28 4.09 10.20
N LYS A 58 7.96 3.56 9.17
CA LYS A 58 8.55 4.35 8.07
C LYS A 58 7.63 4.53 6.87
N LEU A 59 6.36 4.14 6.93
CA LEU A 59 5.43 4.36 5.82
C LEU A 59 5.30 5.85 5.48
N GLU A 60 5.34 6.16 4.19
CA GLU A 60 5.14 7.49 3.66
C GLU A 60 4.04 7.47 2.60
N ILE A 61 3.60 8.66 2.19
CA ILE A 61 2.73 8.80 1.02
C ILE A 61 3.37 8.12 -0.21
N CYS A 62 2.51 7.48 -1.01
CA CYS A 62 2.86 6.71 -2.20
C CYS A 62 3.62 5.40 -1.97
N HIS A 63 3.89 4.98 -0.72
CA HIS A 63 4.43 3.64 -0.50
C HIS A 63 3.42 2.58 -0.93
N ALA A 64 3.88 1.69 -1.81
CA ALA A 64 3.16 0.53 -2.28
C ALA A 64 3.43 -0.66 -1.35
N MET A 65 2.40 -1.44 -1.05
CA MET A 65 2.52 -2.58 -0.15
C MET A 65 1.62 -3.74 -0.58
N LYS A 66 2.08 -4.95 -0.28
CA LYS A 66 1.27 -6.15 -0.18
C LYS A 66 1.01 -6.43 1.29
N MET A 67 -0.22 -6.79 1.64
CA MET A 67 -0.62 -7.00 3.03
C MET A 67 -1.57 -8.18 3.17
N GLU A 68 -1.62 -8.76 4.37
CA GLU A 68 -2.64 -9.71 4.77
C GLU A 68 -3.40 -9.16 5.97
N GLY A 69 -4.64 -9.60 6.11
CA GLY A 69 -5.55 -9.09 7.13
C GLY A 69 -6.99 -9.34 6.76
N TYR A 70 -7.89 -8.56 7.36
CA TYR A 70 -9.32 -8.73 7.19
C TYR A 70 -10.05 -7.40 7.18
N LYS A 71 -11.10 -7.33 6.36
CA LYS A 71 -11.98 -6.16 6.30
C LYS A 71 -12.87 -6.11 7.54
N VAL A 72 -12.97 -4.93 8.14
CA VAL A 72 -13.88 -4.60 9.25
C VAL A 72 -14.72 -3.39 8.86
N ALA A 73 -15.72 -3.04 9.68
CA ALA A 73 -16.62 -1.91 9.38
C ALA A 73 -15.87 -0.57 9.18
N GLU A 74 -14.79 -0.36 9.94
CA GLU A 74 -14.00 0.88 9.90
C GLU A 74 -12.88 0.90 8.86
N GLY A 75 -12.56 -0.23 8.23
CA GLY A 75 -11.42 -0.32 7.31
C GLY A 75 -10.87 -1.72 7.13
N PHE A 76 -9.56 -1.83 6.92
CA PHE A 76 -8.85 -3.09 6.77
C PHE A 76 -7.86 -3.27 7.93
N GLN A 77 -8.07 -4.29 8.76
CA GLN A 77 -7.17 -4.62 9.85
C GLN A 77 -5.93 -5.34 9.31
N VAL A 78 -4.76 -4.73 9.46
CA VAL A 78 -3.49 -5.24 8.94
C VAL A 78 -2.85 -6.20 9.95
N VAL A 79 -2.47 -7.37 9.48
CA VAL A 79 -1.78 -8.41 10.26
C VAL A 79 -0.34 -8.57 9.79
N THR A 80 -0.11 -8.57 8.48
CA THR A 80 1.23 -8.62 7.88
C THR A 80 1.37 -7.53 6.81
N ILE A 81 2.62 -7.08 6.61
CA ILE A 81 2.92 -6.05 5.61
C ILE A 81 4.27 -6.33 4.95
N HIS A 82 4.30 -6.14 3.63
CA HIS A 82 5.50 -6.10 2.81
C HIS A 82 5.42 -4.88 1.90
N VAL A 83 6.41 -3.97 2.00
CA VAL A 83 6.56 -2.91 1.01
C VAL A 83 7.07 -3.52 -0.29
N ILE A 84 6.47 -3.10 -1.40
CA ILE A 84 6.80 -3.58 -2.74
C ILE A 84 7.03 -2.38 -3.65
N ASP A 85 7.67 -2.61 -4.79
CA ASP A 85 7.78 -1.59 -5.83
C ASP A 85 6.42 -1.32 -6.49
N ALA A 86 6.19 -0.08 -6.93
CA ALA A 86 4.95 0.30 -7.60
C ALA A 86 4.69 -0.55 -8.87
N GLY A 87 5.74 -1.02 -9.55
CA GLY A 87 5.63 -1.93 -10.70
C GLY A 87 5.13 -3.34 -10.36
N MET A 88 5.13 -3.73 -9.08
CA MET A 88 4.60 -5.01 -8.60
C MET A 88 3.12 -4.94 -8.19
N LEU A 89 2.50 -3.75 -8.25
CA LEU A 89 1.08 -3.58 -7.98
C LEU A 89 0.23 -4.18 -9.10
N PRO A 90 -1.02 -4.59 -8.81
CA PRO A 90 -1.99 -4.88 -9.86
C PRO A 90 -2.22 -3.64 -10.73
N MET A 91 -2.53 -3.83 -12.02
CA MET A 91 -2.74 -2.75 -12.98
C MET A 91 -3.73 -1.68 -12.47
N SER A 92 -4.73 -2.11 -11.70
CA SER A 92 -5.75 -1.25 -11.08
C SER A 92 -5.19 -0.22 -10.10
N LEU A 93 -4.01 -0.45 -9.49
CA LEU A 93 -3.34 0.50 -8.59
C LEU A 93 -2.14 1.22 -9.21
N GLN A 94 -1.59 0.72 -10.31
CA GLN A 94 -0.36 1.27 -10.91
C GLN A 94 -0.53 2.73 -11.33
N SER A 95 -1.66 3.09 -11.95
CA SER A 95 -1.94 4.49 -12.34
C SER A 95 -1.94 5.41 -11.12
N PHE A 96 -2.60 5.01 -10.03
CA PHE A 96 -2.64 5.81 -8.81
C PHE A 96 -1.25 5.95 -8.17
N ALA A 97 -0.47 4.87 -8.12
CA ALA A 97 0.89 4.91 -7.60
C ALA A 97 1.78 5.85 -8.41
N GLY A 98 1.70 5.79 -9.75
CA GLY A 98 2.41 6.70 -10.65
C GLY A 98 2.05 8.16 -10.41
N ASP A 99 0.75 8.48 -10.42
CA ASP A 99 0.27 9.85 -10.19
C ASP A 99 0.67 10.38 -8.80
N CYS A 100 0.62 9.52 -7.78
CA CYS A 100 1.03 9.86 -6.43
C CYS A 100 2.52 10.24 -6.40
N LEU A 101 3.37 9.42 -7.01
CA LEU A 101 4.83 9.67 -7.05
C LEU A 101 5.17 10.96 -7.82
N ILE A 102 4.48 11.23 -8.93
CA ILE A 102 4.64 12.48 -9.69
C ILE A 102 4.27 13.68 -8.82
N LYS A 103 3.11 13.64 -8.14
CA LYS A 103 2.69 14.71 -7.23
C LYS A 103 3.69 14.92 -6.08
N LYS A 104 4.12 13.83 -5.44
CA LYS A 104 5.14 13.88 -4.38
C LYS A 104 6.45 14.52 -4.88
N ALA A 105 6.88 14.20 -6.10
CA ALA A 105 8.09 14.78 -6.69
C ALA A 105 7.94 16.29 -6.94
N VAL A 106 6.77 16.73 -7.46
CA VAL A 106 6.47 18.16 -7.69
C VAL A 106 6.39 18.95 -6.39
N GLU A 107 5.90 18.35 -5.30
CA GLU A 107 5.85 19.01 -3.99
C GLU A 107 7.24 19.18 -3.35
N ILE A 108 8.20 18.31 -3.67
CA ILE A 108 9.56 18.33 -3.11
C ILE A 108 10.50 19.18 -3.98
N ALA A 109 10.29 19.22 -5.29
CA ALA A 109 11.01 20.11 -6.19
C ALA A 109 10.17 21.37 -6.43
N PRO A 110 10.44 22.51 -5.76
CA PRO A 110 9.89 23.76 -6.26
C PRO A 110 10.44 23.90 -7.69
N LEU A 111 9.55 23.99 -8.66
CA LEU A 111 9.88 24.26 -10.06
C LEU A 111 10.81 25.48 -10.07
N VAL A 112 12.11 25.24 -10.26
CA VAL A 112 13.06 26.31 -10.56
C VAL A 112 12.89 26.57 -12.04
N ASP A 113 12.12 27.60 -12.35
CA ASP A 113 12.19 28.31 -13.64
C ASP A 113 13.26 29.41 -13.50
#